data_AF-A0A3R9Q038-F1
#
_entry.id   AF-A0A3R9Q038-F1
#
_cell.length_a   1.000
_cell.length_b   1.000
_cell.length_c   1.000
_cell.angle_alpha   90.00
_cell.angle_beta   90.00
_cell.angle_gamma   90.00
#
_symmetry.space_group_name_H-M   'P 1'
#
loop_
_entity.id
_entity.type
_entity.pdbx_description
1 polymer ?
#
loop_
_entity_poly.entity_id
_entity_poly.type
_entity_poly.pdbx_seq_one_letter_code
_entity_poly.pdbx_strand_id
1 'polypeptide(L)' 'MKSGAVKHVAFLKGLFSRRCANCGRRIEGKPYRWRGKYFCSEKCKKEYRRRHRRERKLRLPPEDAFHAIYWR' A
#
# COMPACT_ATOMS: atom_id res chain seq x y z
N MET A 1 -3.42 22.99 47.28
CA MET A 1 -2.13 22.27 47.51
C MET A 1 -2.46 20.77 47.46
N LYS A 2 -1.95 19.86 46.63
CA LYS A 2 -0.78 19.73 45.73
C LYS A 2 -1.26 18.83 44.56
N SER A 3 -1.06 19.22 43.31
CA SER A 3 -0.02 18.69 42.40
C SER A 3 -0.15 17.19 42.08
N GLY A 4 -0.25 16.83 40.79
CA GLY A 4 0.06 15.46 40.38
C GLY A 4 -0.51 15.03 39.03
N ALA A 5 0.13 15.44 37.94
CA ALA A 5 -0.13 14.96 36.58
C ALA A 5 0.24 13.47 36.44
N VAL A 6 -0.60 12.67 35.79
CA VAL A 6 -0.22 11.32 35.31
C VAL A 6 -0.32 11.30 33.79
N LYS A 7 0.84 11.54 33.16
CA LYS A 7 1.10 11.48 31.72
C LYS A 7 1.13 10.02 31.26
N HIS A 8 0.01 9.45 30.81
CA HIS A 8 0.02 8.09 30.25
C HIS A 8 -0.76 7.98 28.93
N VAL A 9 -0.25 8.63 27.89
CA VAL A 9 -0.62 8.33 26.50
C VAL A 9 0.62 8.40 25.61
N ALA A 10 1.61 7.57 25.94
CA ALA A 10 2.87 7.50 25.18
C ALA A 10 3.25 6.07 24.74
N PHE A 11 2.33 5.09 24.75
CA PHE A 11 2.74 3.68 24.60
C PHE A 11 2.25 2.90 23.35
N LEU A 12 1.49 3.48 22.42
CA LEU A 12 0.96 2.71 21.26
C LEU A 12 1.38 3.22 19.87
N LYS A 13 2.39 4.09 19.75
CA LYS A 13 2.86 4.58 18.43
C LYS A 13 3.91 3.69 17.76
N GLY A 14 4.43 2.65 18.42
CA GLY A 14 5.60 1.89 17.96
C GLY A 14 5.35 0.60 17.17
N LEU A 15 4.17 -0.02 17.29
CA LEU A 15 3.97 -1.41 16.83
C LEU A 15 3.56 -1.59 15.36
N PHE A 16 3.12 -0.54 14.66
CA PHE A 16 2.73 -0.63 13.25
C PHE A 16 3.67 0.16 12.35
N SER A 17 4.95 -0.20 12.38
CA SER A 17 5.90 0.27 11.37
C SER A 17 5.47 -0.25 10.00
N ARG A 18 4.79 0.58 9.22
CA ARG A 18 4.30 0.22 7.89
C ARG A 18 5.51 -0.15 7.00
N ARG A 19 5.43 -1.28 6.31
CA ARG A 19 6.44 -1.71 5.32
C ARG A 19 6.09 -1.20 3.93
N CYS A 20 7.11 -0.88 3.15
CA CYS A 20 6.96 -0.47 1.75
C CYS A 20 6.45 -1.63 0.90
N ALA A 21 5.35 -1.45 0.17
CA ALA A 21 4.78 -2.47 -0.71
C ALA A 21 5.65 -2.77 -1.94
N ASN A 22 6.63 -1.91 -2.27
CA ASN A 22 7.57 -2.16 -3.37
C ASN A 22 8.83 -2.89 -2.92
N CYS A 23 9.53 -2.36 -1.90
CA CYS A 23 10.87 -2.83 -1.52
C CYS A 23 10.94 -3.50 -0.14
N GLY A 24 9.82 -3.62 0.59
CA GLY A 24 9.76 -4.31 1.88
C GLY A 24 10.35 -3.56 3.09
N ARG A 25 11.14 -2.50 2.86
CA ARG A 25 11.77 -1.70 3.94
C ARG A 25 10.74 -1.07 4.88
N ARG A 26 11.11 -0.91 6.17
CA ARG A 26 10.33 -0.12 7.14
C ARG A 26 10.26 1.33 6.68
N ILE A 27 9.11 1.96 6.90
CA ILE A 27 8.91 3.37 6.58
C ILE A 27 9.14 4.19 7.85
N GLU A 28 10.27 4.88 7.88
CA GLU A 28 10.66 5.80 8.94
C GLU A 28 10.20 7.21 8.54
N GLY A 29 8.90 7.49 8.66
CA GLY A 29 8.35 8.80 8.35
C GLY A 29 7.01 8.76 7.61
N LYS A 30 6.65 9.88 6.96
CA LYS A 30 5.38 10.00 6.23
C LYS A 30 5.43 9.13 4.97
N PRO A 31 4.61 8.06 4.88
CA PRO A 31 4.62 7.19 3.72
C PRO A 31 3.93 7.86 2.53
N TYR A 32 4.37 7.53 1.33
CA TYR A 32 3.57 7.75 0.14
C TYR A 32 2.45 6.69 0.08
N ARG A 33 1.25 7.08 -0.34
CA ARG A 33 0.07 6.19 -0.41
C ARG A 33 -0.45 6.08 -1.84
N TRP A 34 -0.83 4.86 -2.26
CA TRP A 34 -1.55 4.62 -3.51
C TRP A 34 -2.34 3.31 -3.42
N ARG A 35 -3.64 3.34 -3.78
CA ARG A 35 -4.56 2.17 -3.74
C ARG A 35 -4.47 1.34 -2.45
N GLY A 36 -4.46 2.01 -1.29
CA GLY A 36 -4.37 1.33 0.01
C GLY A 36 -2.98 0.77 0.38
N LYS A 37 -1.97 0.89 -0.49
CA LYS A 37 -0.59 0.48 -0.22
C LYS A 37 0.27 1.68 0.19
N TYR A 38 1.33 1.41 0.96
CA TYR A 38 2.28 2.39 1.47
C TYR A 38 3.68 2.21 0.85
N PHE A 39 4.40 3.30 0.64
CA PHE A 39 5.72 3.31 0.02
C PHE A 39 6.68 4.24 0.75
N CYS A 40 7.93 3.80 0.89
CA CYS A 40 8.99 4.57 1.54
C CYS A 40 9.48 5.77 0.70
N SER A 41 9.25 5.76 -0.62
CA SER A 41 9.67 6.85 -1.50
C SER A 41 8.75 6.97 -2.71
N GLU A 42 8.78 8.14 -3.36
CA GLU A 42 8.05 8.35 -4.61
C GLU A 42 8.54 7.40 -5.72
N LYS A 43 9.84 7.10 -5.76
CA LYS A 43 10.43 6.12 -6.69
C LYS A 43 9.79 4.74 -6.52
N CYS A 44 9.70 4.24 -5.28
CA CYS A 44 9.05 2.96 -4.97
C CYS A 44 7.58 2.93 -5.40
N LYS A 45 6.85 4.04 -5.19
CA LYS A 45 5.47 4.18 -5.65
C LYS A 45 5.37 4.12 -7.19
N LYS A 46 6.22 4.86 -7.92
CA LYS A 46 6.23 4.91 -9.39
C LYS A 46 6.56 3.55 -10.00
N GLU A 47 7.56 2.86 -9.46
CA GLU A 47 7.98 1.53 -9.92
C GLU A 47 6.90 0.47 -9.70
N TYR A 48 6.33 0.41 -8.50
CA TYR A 48 5.22 -0.49 -8.17
C TYR A 48 4.01 -0.28 -9.10
N ARG A 49 3.67 0.99 -9.40
CA ARG A 49 2.61 1.33 -10.34
C ARG A 49 2.91 0.84 -11.76
N ARG A 50 4.15 0.97 -12.22
CA ARG A 50 4.57 0.49 -13.55
C ARG A 50 4.44 -1.04 -13.65
N ARG A 51 4.87 -1.78 -12.62
CA ARG A 51 4.76 -3.24 -12.56
C ARG A 51 3.31 -3.71 -12.60
N HIS A 52 2.45 -3.21 -11.71
CA HIS A 52 1.04 -3.63 -11.69
C HIS A 52 0.21 -3.15 -12.88
N ARG A 53 0.64 -2.10 -13.60
CA ARG A 53 -0.02 -1.72 -14.86
C ARG A 53 0.22 -2.77 -15.95
N ARG A 54 1.40 -3.40 -15.98
CA ARG A 54 1.72 -4.46 -16.95
C ARG A 54 0.94 -5.74 -16.65
N GLU A 55 0.89 -6.16 -15.39
CA GLU A 55 0.12 -7.34 -14.97
C GLU A 55 -1.37 -7.24 -15.36
N ARG A 56 -1.99 -6.06 -15.20
CA ARG A 56 -3.38 -5.84 -15.64
C ARG A 56 -3.56 -5.88 -17.15
N LYS A 57 -2.54 -5.53 -17.94
CA LYS A 57 -2.59 -5.58 -19.41
C LYS A 57 -2.35 -6.98 -19.96
N LEU A 58 -1.59 -7.81 -19.24
CA LEU A 58 -1.26 -9.18 -19.63
C LEU A 58 -2.31 -10.21 -19.19
N ARG A 59 -3.23 -9.84 -18.31
CA ARG A 59 -4.44 -10.64 -18.10
C ARG A 59 -5.34 -10.46 -19.32
N LEU A 60 -5.16 -11.35 -20.30
CA LEU A 60 -6.19 -11.61 -21.29
C LEU A 60 -7.49 -11.90 -20.53
N PRO A 61 -8.63 -11.39 -21.01
CA PRO A 61 -9.90 -11.79 -20.43
C PRO A 61 -10.03 -13.32 -20.56
N PRO A 62 -10.64 -13.98 -19.56
CA PRO A 62 -10.84 -15.42 -19.61
C PRO A 62 -11.62 -15.80 -20.89
N GLU A 63 -11.39 -17.01 -21.41
CA GLU A 63 -11.95 -17.46 -22.71
C GLU A 63 -13.49 -17.35 -22.77
N ASP A 64 -14.15 -17.48 -21.63
CA ASP A 64 -15.59 -17.31 -21.45
C ASP A 64 -16.10 -15.90 -21.82
N ALA A 65 -15.28 -14.86 -21.63
CA ALA A 65 -15.61 -13.49 -21.98
C ALA A 65 -15.71 -13.29 -23.50
N PHE A 66 -14.99 -14.08 -24.30
CA PHE A 66 -15.11 -14.04 -25.75
C PHE A 66 -16.41 -14.70 -26.23
N HIS A 67 -16.79 -15.82 -25.63
CA HIS A 67 -18.07 -16.48 -25.90
C HIS A 67 -19.26 -15.56 -25.57
N ALA A 68 -19.20 -14.83 -24.46
CA ALA A 68 -20.26 -13.90 -24.04
C ALA A 68 -20.48 -12.71 -24.99
N ILE A 69 -19.45 -12.32 -25.77
CA ILE A 69 -19.54 -11.18 -26.69
C ILE A 69 -19.97 -11.62 -28.10
N TYR A 70 -19.50 -12.77 -28.57
CA TYR A 70 -19.65 -13.17 -29.97
C TYR A 70 -20.77 -14.19 -30.25
N TRP A 71 -21.18 -14.98 -29.26
CA TRP A 71 -22.21 -16.03 -29.43
C TRP A 71 -23.54 -15.65 -28.77
N ARG A 72 -24.10 -14.48 -29.11
CA ARG A 72 -25.49 -14.11 -28.77
C ARG A 72 -26.47 -14.71 -29.78
#